data_AF-A0AAU9TJY4-F1
#
_entry.id   AF-A0AAU9TJY4-F1
#
_cell.length_a   1.000
_cell.length_b   1.000
_cell.length_c   1.000
_cell.angle_alpha   90.00
_cell.angle_beta   90.00
_cell.angle_gamma   90.00
#
_symmetry.space_group_name_H-M   'P 1'
#
loop_
_entity.id
_entity.type
_entity.pdbx_description
1 polymer ?
#
loop_
_entity_poly.entity_id
_entity_poly.type
_entity_poly.pdbx_seq_one_letter_code
_entity_poly.pdbx_strand_id
1 'polypeptide(L)'
;MNEVSTYKYLGFNQSRQIQQKQTKIDLTTKFKHRLNLILKSELDSRNIVKAINTFAIPVLTYSFGIINWSQTDLQKLQRTIHTKLTKFRKHHPKSCIQRLTIPRQEGGRGLIDIHNLHNKQITILRQYFHTNQNTQHYTGMQAKKILNLHH
;
A
#
# COMPACT_ATOMS: atom_id res chain seq x y z
N MET A 1 -8.03 -9.38 -37.36
CA MET A 1 -8.19 -9.52 -35.90
C MET A 1 -7.39 -8.40 -35.25
N ASN A 2 -8.05 -7.38 -34.72
CA ASN A 2 -7.37 -6.23 -34.12
C ASN A 2 -6.78 -6.64 -32.77
N GLU A 3 -5.46 -6.79 -32.70
CA GLU A 3 -4.75 -6.87 -31.43
C GLU A 3 -4.95 -5.53 -30.71
N VAL A 4 -5.83 -5.51 -29.71
CA VAL A 4 -5.92 -4.39 -28.76
C VAL A 4 -4.64 -4.43 -27.92
N SER A 5 -3.62 -3.72 -28.38
CA SER A 5 -2.32 -3.61 -27.72
C SER A 5 -2.53 -3.07 -26.30
N THR A 6 -2.52 -3.97 -25.33
CA THR A 6 -2.65 -3.61 -23.92
C THR A 6 -1.29 -3.12 -23.45
N TYR A 7 -1.13 -1.80 -23.33
CA TYR A 7 0.13 -1.18 -22.91
C TYR A 7 0.31 -1.25 -21.38
N LYS A 8 1.55 -1.35 -20.91
CA LYS A 8 1.86 -1.44 -19.48
C LYS A 8 2.32 -0.08 -18.93
N TYR A 9 1.47 0.57 -18.13
CA TYR A 9 1.78 1.84 -17.47
C TYR A 9 1.82 1.67 -15.95
N LEU A 10 2.90 2.15 -15.30
CA LEU A 10 3.12 2.03 -13.84
C LEU A 10 2.93 0.61 -13.28
N GLY A 11 3.21 -0.41 -14.11
CA GLY A 11 3.05 -1.82 -13.74
C GLY A 11 1.65 -2.40 -13.89
N PHE A 12 0.68 -1.64 -14.42
CA PHE A 12 -0.66 -2.08 -14.75
C PHE A 12 -0.82 -2.22 -16.26
N ASN A 13 -1.59 -3.24 -16.67
CA ASN A 13 -2.04 -3.37 -18.05
C ASN A 13 -3.19 -2.38 -18.27
N GLN A 14 -2.95 -1.33 -19.06
CA GLN A 14 -3.97 -0.39 -19.52
C GLN A 14 -4.70 -1.00 -20.71
N SER A 15 -5.89 -1.54 -20.44
CA SER A 15 -6.95 -1.69 -21.43
C SER A 15 -8.06 -0.68 -21.11
N ARG A 16 -9.18 -0.69 -21.87
CA ARG A 16 -10.34 0.17 -21.61
C ARG A 16 -10.89 0.05 -20.16
N GLN A 17 -10.57 -1.03 -19.44
CA GLN A 17 -10.89 -1.22 -18.02
C GLN A 17 -9.70 -1.79 -17.24
N ILE A 18 -9.42 -1.26 -16.05
CA ILE A 18 -8.41 -1.81 -15.14
C ILE A 18 -8.86 -3.22 -14.71
N GLN A 19 -8.07 -4.25 -15.03
CA GLN A 19 -8.28 -5.62 -14.57
C GLN A 19 -7.92 -5.79 -13.09
N GLN A 20 -8.69 -5.17 -12.19
CA GLN A 20 -8.39 -5.06 -10.76
C GLN A 20 -8.11 -6.43 -10.10
N LYS A 21 -8.87 -7.47 -10.46
CA LYS A 21 -8.72 -8.82 -9.90
C LYS A 21 -7.35 -9.42 -10.24
N GLN A 22 -6.93 -9.33 -11.50
CA GLN A 22 -5.64 -9.86 -11.94
C GLN A 22 -4.50 -9.10 -11.25
N THR A 23 -4.59 -7.77 -11.20
CA THR A 23 -3.55 -6.97 -10.54
C THR A 23 -3.43 -7.28 -9.05
N LYS A 24 -4.54 -7.50 -8.33
CA LYS A 24 -4.49 -7.94 -6.92
C LYS A 24 -3.73 -9.26 -6.77
N ILE A 25 -3.95 -10.22 -7.67
CA ILE A 25 -3.27 -11.51 -7.66
C ILE A 25 -1.77 -11.31 -7.88
N ASP A 26 -1.39 -10.53 -8.88
CA ASP A 26 0.01 -10.27 -9.20
C ASP A 26 0.74 -9.55 -8.06
N LEU A 27 0.11 -8.53 -7.47
CA LEU A 27 0.62 -7.79 -6.32
C LEU A 27 0.79 -8.68 -5.10
N THR A 28 -0.22 -9.49 -4.79
CA THR A 28 -0.17 -10.43 -3.66
C THR A 28 0.92 -11.47 -3.87
N THR A 29 1.13 -11.92 -5.10
CA THR A 29 2.17 -12.89 -5.45
C THR A 29 3.56 -12.29 -5.28
N LYS A 30 3.79 -11.07 -5.80
CA LYS A 30 5.04 -10.31 -5.61
C LYS A 30 5.32 -10.04 -4.13
N PHE A 31 4.30 -9.64 -3.39
CA PHE A 31 4.39 -9.42 -1.94
C PHE A 31 4.81 -10.68 -1.19
N LYS A 32 4.15 -11.82 -1.46
CA LYS A 32 4.50 -13.12 -0.87
C LYS A 32 5.92 -13.55 -1.26
N HIS A 33 6.33 -13.29 -2.49
CA HIS A 33 7.69 -13.59 -2.96
C HIS A 33 8.72 -12.78 -2.16
N ARG A 34 8.55 -11.45 -2.03
CA ARG A 34 9.45 -10.60 -1.23
C ARG A 34 9.49 -11.01 0.23
N LEU A 35 8.35 -11.34 0.83
CA LEU A 35 8.30 -11.87 2.20
C LEU A 35 9.12 -13.15 2.35
N ASN A 36 9.01 -14.08 1.40
CA ASN A 36 9.80 -15.32 1.47
C ASN A 36 11.31 -15.04 1.36
N LEU A 37 11.73 -14.11 0.50
CA LEU A 37 13.15 -13.73 0.38
C LEU A 37 13.68 -13.16 1.70
N ILE A 38 12.95 -12.23 2.31
CA ILE A 38 13.33 -11.64 3.60
C ILE A 38 13.41 -12.72 4.68
N LEU A 39 12.42 -13.61 4.77
CA LEU A 39 12.37 -14.61 5.84
C LEU A 39 13.37 -15.76 5.67
N LYS A 40 13.83 -16.01 4.44
CA LYS A 40 14.94 -16.94 4.16
C LYS A 40 16.31 -16.34 4.47
N SER A 41 16.43 -15.02 4.52
CA SER A 41 17.71 -14.37 4.83
C SER A 41 18.10 -14.55 6.30
N GLU A 42 19.41 -14.50 6.56
CA GLU A 42 20.01 -14.59 7.90
C GLU A 42 19.98 -13.23 8.63
N LEU A 43 18.87 -12.51 8.54
CA LEU A 43 18.69 -11.25 9.25
C LEU A 43 18.22 -11.49 10.69
N ASP A 44 18.71 -10.64 11.60
CA ASP A 44 18.14 -10.56 12.95
C ASP A 44 16.69 -10.05 12.91
N SER A 45 15.92 -10.40 13.93
CA SER A 45 14.53 -10.01 14.17
C SER A 45 14.25 -8.51 13.96
N ARG A 46 15.17 -7.61 14.35
CA ARG A 46 15.04 -6.17 14.10
C ARG A 46 15.11 -5.85 12.62
N ASN A 47 16.09 -6.43 11.93
CA ASN A 47 16.32 -6.20 10.51
C ASN A 47 15.25 -6.87 9.64
N ILE A 48 14.69 -8.01 10.06
CA ILE A 48 13.55 -8.65 9.38
C ILE A 48 12.35 -7.70 9.36
N VAL A 49 11.97 -7.14 10.51
CA VAL A 49 10.82 -6.22 10.58
C VAL A 49 11.08 -4.98 9.73
N LYS A 50 12.30 -4.42 9.81
CA LYS A 50 12.70 -3.28 8.98
C LYS A 50 12.58 -3.62 7.49
N ALA A 51 13.10 -4.76 7.05
CA ALA A 51 13.04 -5.21 5.67
C ALA A 51 11.60 -5.46 5.19
N ILE A 52 10.72 -6.00 6.04
CA ILE A 52 9.30 -6.15 5.68
C ILE A 52 8.68 -4.76 5.42
N ASN A 53 8.93 -3.81 6.32
CA ASN A 53 8.41 -2.44 6.21
C ASN A 53 8.94 -1.69 4.99
N THR A 54 10.21 -1.86 4.63
CA THR A 54 10.86 -1.09 3.55
C THR A 54 10.85 -1.78 2.19
N PHE A 55 10.75 -3.11 2.13
CA PHE A 55 10.86 -3.86 0.88
C PHE A 55 9.57 -4.60 0.50
N ALA A 56 8.92 -5.29 1.43
CA ALA A 56 7.72 -6.06 1.11
C ALA A 56 6.47 -5.18 1.05
N ILE A 57 6.21 -4.39 2.08
CA ILE A 57 4.99 -3.58 2.22
C ILE A 57 4.82 -2.54 1.08
N PRO A 58 5.86 -1.83 0.62
CA PRO A 58 5.71 -0.83 -0.45
C PRO A 58 5.20 -1.37 -1.78
N VAL A 59 5.30 -2.70 -2.02
CA VAL A 59 4.67 -3.34 -3.19
C VAL A 59 3.16 -3.11 -3.20
N LEU A 60 2.52 -3.02 -2.04
CA LEU A 60 1.08 -2.85 -1.93
C LEU A 60 0.69 -1.37 -1.90
N THR A 61 1.53 -0.52 -1.31
CA THR A 61 1.19 0.88 -0.98
C THR A 61 0.72 1.69 -2.18
N TYR A 62 1.39 1.58 -3.32
CA TYR A 62 1.01 2.34 -4.52
C TYR A 62 -0.37 1.92 -5.08
N SER A 63 -0.76 0.67 -4.84
CA SER A 63 -2.03 0.12 -5.32
C SER A 63 -3.23 0.55 -4.48
N PHE A 64 -3.03 1.03 -3.25
CA PHE A 64 -4.12 1.37 -2.33
C PHE A 64 -5.03 2.47 -2.87
N GLY A 65 -4.49 3.43 -3.63
CA GLY A 65 -5.28 4.49 -4.25
C GLY A 65 -5.89 4.14 -5.61
N ILE A 66 -5.49 3.03 -6.23
CA ILE A 66 -5.83 2.68 -7.61
C ILE A 66 -6.79 1.48 -7.66
N ILE A 67 -6.60 0.53 -6.74
CA ILE A 67 -7.37 -0.71 -6.67
C ILE A 67 -8.25 -0.68 -5.42
N ASN A 68 -9.49 -1.13 -5.56
CA ASN A 68 -10.40 -1.29 -4.43
C ASN A 68 -9.98 -2.49 -3.56
N TRP A 69 -9.24 -2.24 -2.48
CA TRP A 69 -8.91 -3.26 -1.48
C TRP A 69 -10.06 -3.40 -0.49
N SER A 70 -10.62 -4.61 -0.38
CA SER A 70 -11.64 -4.90 0.61
C SER A 70 -11.00 -5.17 1.98
N GLN A 71 -11.79 -5.02 3.04
CA GLN A 71 -11.32 -5.31 4.40
C GLN A 71 -10.82 -6.76 4.55
N THR A 72 -11.50 -7.70 3.89
CA THR A 72 -11.11 -9.11 3.92
C THR A 72 -9.79 -9.36 3.17
N ASP A 73 -9.53 -8.63 2.09
CA ASP A 73 -8.26 -8.71 1.36
C ASP A 73 -7.09 -8.22 2.25
N LEU A 74 -7.27 -7.06 2.91
CA LEU A 74 -6.25 -6.49 3.79
C LEU A 74 -5.97 -7.41 4.98
N GLN A 75 -7.01 -7.99 5.59
CA GLN A 75 -6.87 -8.99 6.65
C GLN A 75 -6.13 -10.25 6.18
N LYS A 76 -6.41 -10.73 4.96
CA LYS A 76 -5.68 -11.89 4.37
C LYS A 76 -4.20 -11.59 4.18
N LEU A 77 -3.84 -10.38 3.76
CA LEU A 77 -2.45 -9.96 3.62
C LEU A 77 -1.76 -9.91 4.98
N GLN A 78 -2.40 -9.32 5.99
CA GLN A 78 -1.87 -9.25 7.36
C GLN A 78 -1.68 -10.65 7.94
N ARG A 79 -2.68 -11.54 7.81
CA ARG A 79 -2.60 -12.95 8.22
C ARG A 79 -1.48 -13.69 7.50
N THR A 80 -1.24 -13.39 6.23
CA THR A 80 -0.13 -13.98 5.46
C THR A 80 1.22 -13.65 6.08
N ILE A 81 1.44 -12.40 6.54
CA ILE A 81 2.68 -12.04 7.25
C ILE A 81 2.83 -12.88 8.51
N HIS A 82 1.77 -12.98 9.32
CA HIS A 82 1.81 -13.67 10.61
C HIS A 82 2.09 -15.16 10.43
N THR A 83 1.34 -15.83 9.55
CA THR A 83 1.54 -17.25 9.24
C THR A 83 2.95 -17.51 8.72
N LYS A 84 3.50 -16.61 7.89
CA LYS A 84 4.87 -16.75 7.39
C LYS A 84 5.90 -16.57 8.49
N LEU A 85 5.77 -15.57 9.36
CA LEU A 85 6.67 -15.38 10.50
C LEU A 85 6.72 -16.62 11.41
N THR A 86 5.56 -17.22 11.69
CA THR A 86 5.46 -18.45 12.47
C THR A 86 6.08 -19.64 11.73
N LYS A 87 5.80 -19.80 10.43
CA LYS A 87 6.37 -20.87 9.59
C LYS A 87 7.90 -20.85 9.55
N PHE A 88 8.49 -19.66 9.44
CA PHE A 88 9.94 -19.47 9.41
C PHE A 88 10.58 -19.36 10.82
N ARG A 89 9.83 -19.71 11.88
CA ARG A 89 10.28 -19.69 13.29
C ARG A 89 10.79 -18.31 13.77
N LYS A 90 10.36 -17.22 13.14
CA LYS A 90 10.70 -15.83 13.54
C LYS A 90 9.73 -15.25 14.57
N HIS A 91 8.60 -15.92 14.79
CA HIS A 91 7.63 -15.64 15.83
C HIS A 91 7.09 -16.96 16.40
N HIS A 92 6.92 -17.04 17.71
CA HIS A 92 6.41 -18.24 18.34
C HIS A 92 4.87 -18.28 18.26
N PRO A 93 4.22 -19.42 17.95
CA PRO A 93 2.77 -19.50 17.78
C PRO A 93 1.95 -19.01 18.98
N LYS A 94 2.46 -19.19 20.21
CA LYS A 94 1.82 -18.75 21.45
C LYS A 94 2.17 -17.32 21.86
N SER A 95 3.01 -16.62 21.10
CA SER A 95 3.36 -15.23 21.40
C SER A 95 2.21 -14.29 21.06
N CYS A 96 2.14 -13.16 21.76
CA CYS A 96 1.17 -12.11 21.47
C CYS A 96 1.39 -11.55 20.07
N ILE A 97 0.36 -11.70 19.22
CA ILE A 97 0.36 -11.22 17.83
C ILE A 97 0.26 -9.68 17.79
N GLN A 98 -0.54 -9.08 18.69
CA GLN A 98 -0.73 -7.63 18.75
C GLN A 98 0.60 -6.89 19.00
N ARG A 99 1.52 -7.52 19.74
CA ARG A 99 2.87 -6.99 19.99
C ARG A 99 3.68 -6.79 18.70
N LEU A 100 3.35 -7.47 17.60
CA LEU A 100 4.05 -7.29 16.33
C LEU A 100 3.90 -5.87 15.80
N THR A 101 2.71 -5.28 15.91
CA THR A 101 2.39 -3.96 15.33
C THR A 101 2.70 -2.80 16.24
N ILE A 102 2.79 -3.03 17.56
CA ILE A 102 3.16 -2.00 18.54
C ILE A 102 4.58 -1.47 18.21
N PRO A 103 4.82 -0.14 18.28
CA PRO A 103 6.14 0.45 18.11
C PRO A 103 7.19 -0.15 19.05
N ARG A 104 8.47 -0.11 18.64
CA ARG A 104 9.55 -0.68 19.47
C ARG A 104 9.81 0.14 20.74
N GLN A 105 9.58 1.45 20.67
CA GLN A 105 9.66 2.37 21.80
C GLN A 105 8.67 1.98 22.90
N GLU A 106 7.55 1.38 22.53
CA GLU A 106 6.48 0.91 23.44
C GLU A 106 6.61 -0.59 23.75
N GLY A 107 7.79 -1.19 23.54
CA GLY A 107 8.04 -2.61 23.83
C GLY A 107 7.53 -3.61 22.79
N GLY A 108 7.01 -3.14 21.65
CA GLY A 108 6.55 -3.94 20.52
C GLY A 108 7.65 -4.36 19.53
N ARG A 109 7.25 -4.73 18.30
CA ARG A 109 8.20 -5.05 17.21
C ARG A 109 8.25 -4.05 16.06
N GLY A 110 7.26 -3.17 15.95
CA GLY A 110 7.20 -2.08 14.95
C GLY A 110 6.90 -2.55 13.53
N LEU A 111 6.18 -3.66 13.37
CA LEU A 111 5.68 -4.07 12.06
C LEU A 111 4.53 -3.15 11.64
N ILE A 112 4.56 -2.62 10.43
CA ILE A 112 3.46 -1.77 9.95
C ILE A 112 2.20 -2.62 9.76
N ASP A 113 1.10 -2.17 10.35
CA ASP A 113 -0.22 -2.74 10.08
C ASP A 113 -0.72 -2.30 8.71
N ILE A 114 -1.00 -3.29 7.84
CA ILE A 114 -1.49 -3.05 6.47
C ILE A 114 -2.81 -2.30 6.47
N HIS A 115 -3.70 -2.59 7.41
CA HIS A 115 -5.01 -1.93 7.46
C HIS A 115 -4.88 -0.44 7.78
N ASN A 116 -4.14 -0.10 8.84
CA ASN A 116 -3.88 1.29 9.21
C ASN A 116 -3.11 2.02 8.11
N LEU A 117 -2.15 1.35 7.46
CA LEU A 117 -1.41 1.92 6.34
C LEU A 117 -2.32 2.26 5.15
N HIS A 118 -3.22 1.34 4.78
CA HIS A 118 -4.20 1.58 3.73
C HIS A 118 -5.06 2.80 4.04
N ASN A 119 -5.64 2.85 5.24
CA ASN A 119 -6.52 3.96 5.64
C ASN A 119 -5.77 5.29 5.68
N LYS A 120 -4.53 5.30 6.20
CA LYS A 120 -3.66 6.47 6.18
C LYS A 120 -3.42 6.96 4.74
N GLN A 121 -3.13 6.04 3.82
CA GLN A 121 -2.88 6.39 2.42
C GLN A 121 -4.13 6.98 1.74
N ILE A 122 -5.30 6.39 1.97
CA ILE A 122 -6.57 6.92 1.45
C ILE A 122 -6.86 8.30 2.01
N THR A 123 -6.64 8.53 3.32
CA THR A 123 -6.83 9.85 3.94
C THR A 123 -5.91 10.90 3.34
N ILE A 124 -4.63 10.58 3.13
CA ILE A 124 -3.66 11.48 2.48
C ILE A 124 -4.12 11.82 1.06
N LEU A 125 -4.55 10.82 0.28
CA LEU A 125 -5.06 11.05 -1.08
C LEU A 125 -6.30 11.94 -1.09
N ARG A 126 -7.27 11.69 -0.19
CA ARG A 126 -8.46 12.53 -0.04
C ARG A 126 -8.09 13.98 0.28
N GLN A 127 -7.19 14.19 1.24
CA GLN A 127 -6.72 15.52 1.62
C GLN A 127 -6.05 16.22 0.44
N TYR A 128 -5.20 15.51 -0.32
CA TYR A 128 -4.57 16.04 -1.53
C TYR A 128 -5.62 16.52 -2.56
N PHE A 129 -6.65 15.72 -2.84
CA PHE A 129 -7.69 16.13 -3.77
C PHE A 129 -8.52 17.32 -3.27
N HIS A 130 -8.87 17.37 -1.99
CA HIS A 130 -9.59 18.51 -1.41
C HIS A 130 -8.76 19.80 -1.45
N THR A 131 -7.49 19.76 -1.08
CA THR A 131 -6.61 20.93 -1.13
C THR A 131 -6.45 21.44 -2.56
N ASN A 132 -6.23 20.54 -3.53
CA ASN A 132 -6.08 20.95 -4.93
C ASN A 132 -7.37 21.50 -5.55
N GLN A 133 -8.53 20.96 -5.18
CA GLN A 133 -9.82 21.55 -5.59
C GLN A 133 -9.95 22.99 -5.08
N ASN A 134 -9.61 23.22 -3.80
CA ASN A 134 -9.62 24.57 -3.22
C ASN A 134 -8.64 25.50 -3.96
N THR A 135 -7.41 25.05 -4.25
CA THR A 135 -6.43 25.85 -5.00
C THR A 135 -6.92 26.23 -6.40
N GLN A 136 -7.59 25.32 -7.12
CA GLN A 136 -8.18 25.59 -8.44
C GLN A 136 -9.36 26.59 -8.36
N HIS A 137 -10.15 26.54 -7.29
CA HIS A 137 -11.19 27.55 -7.03
C HIS A 137 -10.61 28.95 -6.76
N TYR A 138 -9.51 29.04 -6.01
CA TYR A 138 -8.84 30.32 -5.75
C TYR A 138 -8.16 30.90 -7.01
N THR A 139 -7.48 30.08 -7.81
CA THR A 139 -6.89 30.53 -9.09
C THR A 139 -7.96 30.94 -10.11
N GLY A 140 -9.09 30.23 -10.17
CA GLY A 140 -10.24 30.61 -10.99
C GLY A 140 -10.89 31.93 -10.57
N MET A 141 -10.94 32.23 -9.27
CA MET A 141 -11.43 33.53 -8.76
C MET A 141 -10.46 34.68 -9.08
N GLN A 142 -9.14 34.47 -8.97
CA GLN A 142 -8.16 35.49 -9.34
C GLN A 142 -8.18 35.80 -10.84
N ALA A 143 -8.28 34.77 -11.70
CA ALA A 143 -8.39 34.94 -13.15
C ALA A 143 -9.65 35.73 -13.56
N LYS A 144 -10.81 35.46 -12.95
CA LYS A 144 -12.05 36.23 -13.17
C LYS A 144 -11.95 37.67 -12.66
N LYS A 145 -11.28 37.90 -11.54
CA LYS A 145 -11.10 39.25 -10.98
C LYS A 145 -10.19 40.12 -11.87
N ILE A 146 -9.15 39.55 -12.45
CA ILE A 146 -8.24 40.23 -13.39
C ILE A 146 -8.97 40.57 -14.71
N LEU A 147 -9.79 39.66 -15.25
CA LEU A 147 -10.58 39.90 -16.46
C LEU A 147 -11.64 41.01 -16.29
N ASN A 148 -12.23 41.14 -15.10
CA ASN A 148 -13.24 42.17 -14.80
C ASN A 148 -12.64 43.56 -14.43
N LEU A 149 -11.32 43.68 -14.34
CA LEU A 149 -10.62 44.95 -14.05
C LEU A 149 -10.14 45.67 -15.33
N HIS A 150 -10.32 45.06 -16.50
CA HIS A 150 -9.93 45.59 -17.81
C HIS A 150 -11.12 46.10 -18.65
N HIS A 151 -12.27 46.36 -18.02
CA HIS A 151 -13.48 46.91 -18.64
C HIS A 151 -13.94 48.14 -17.87
#